data_AF-Q49HL4-F1
#
_entry.id   AF-Q49HL4-F1
#
_cell.length_a   1.000
_cell.length_b   1.000
_cell.length_c   1.000
_cell.angle_alpha   90.00
_cell.angle_beta   90.00
_cell.angle_gamma   90.00
#
_symmetry.space_group_name_H-M   'P 1'
#
loop_
_entity.id
_entity.type
_entity.pdbx_description
1 polymer ?
#
loop_
_entity_poly.entity_id
_entity_poly.type
_entity_poly.pdbx_seq_one_letter_code
_entity_poly.pdbx_strand_id
1 'polypeptide(L)'
;MTILHVDLSPNGAREKTALSWLDREERDRWQRFRVERPRREFALCRAALRANLCERIRCMNDQLSFGTGEYGKPFAIVGHVQSNSSFNVSHSGMHGLIAFAPQGQLGVDVEERVARPNLDGI
;
A
#
# COMPACT_ATOMS: atom_id res chain seq x y z
N MET A 1 -6.48 -16.83 0.86
CA MET A 1 -6.45 -15.41 0.47
C MET A 1 -6.88 -14.58 1.67
N THR A 2 -6.24 -13.44 1.92
CA THR A 2 -6.63 -12.52 3.01
C THR A 2 -6.74 -11.11 2.45
N ILE A 3 -7.73 -10.34 2.89
CA ILE A 3 -7.85 -8.90 2.59
C ILE A 3 -7.67 -8.14 3.90
N LEU A 4 -6.80 -7.13 3.87
CA LEU A 4 -6.57 -6.19 4.95
C LEU A 4 -7.15 -4.84 4.56
N HIS A 5 -7.93 -4.25 5.45
CA HIS A 5 -8.29 -2.84 5.38
C HIS A 5 -7.29 -1.99 6.14
N VAL A 6 -6.90 -0.86 5.55
CA VAL A 6 -5.97 0.10 6.12
C VAL A 6 -6.70 1.43 6.25
N ASP A 7 -6.77 1.93 7.48
CA ASP A 7 -7.29 3.26 7.75
C ASP A 7 -6.24 4.33 7.36
N LEU A 8 -6.57 5.13 6.35
CA LEU A 8 -5.72 6.20 5.82
C LEU A 8 -6.10 7.59 6.36
N SER A 9 -6.96 7.65 7.39
CA SER A 9 -7.35 8.90 8.03
C SER A 9 -6.16 9.58 8.74
N PRO A 10 -6.12 10.93 8.78
CA PRO A 10 -5.04 11.69 9.42
C PRO A 10 -4.79 11.27 10.86
N ASN A 11 -3.54 10.92 11.16
CA ASN A 11 -3.11 10.59 12.52
C ASN A 11 -1.58 10.66 12.62
N GLY A 12 -1.07 11.72 13.26
CA GLY A 12 0.37 11.99 13.33
C GLY A 12 1.20 10.87 13.97
N ALA A 13 0.64 10.12 14.92
CA ALA A 13 1.35 9.00 15.55
C ALA A 13 1.47 7.81 14.58
N ARG A 14 0.38 7.43 13.90
CA ARG A 14 0.40 6.36 12.89
C ARG A 14 1.29 6.73 11.71
N GLU A 15 1.24 7.98 11.28
CA GLU A 15 2.09 8.50 10.20
C GLU A 15 3.57 8.42 10.59
N LYS A 16 3.94 8.86 11.80
CA LYS A 16 5.30 8.75 12.31
C LYS A 16 5.78 7.30 12.37
N THR A 17 4.95 6.38 12.86
CA THR A 17 5.25 4.95 12.88
C THR A 17 5.38 4.39 11.46
N ALA A 18 4.50 4.77 10.53
CA ALA A 18 4.58 4.33 9.15
C ALA A 18 5.90 4.73 8.49
N LEU A 19 6.42 5.92 8.80
CA LEU A 19 7.71 6.38 8.29
C LEU A 19 8.89 5.55 8.79
N SER A 20 8.82 4.84 9.92
CA SER A 20 9.91 3.96 10.33
C SER A 20 9.95 2.63 9.57
N TRP A 21 8.86 2.30 8.86
CA TRP A 21 8.77 1.09 8.05
C TRP A 21 9.27 1.29 6.62
N LEU A 22 9.28 2.51 6.11
CA LEU A 22 9.72 2.80 4.74
C LEU A 22 11.22 2.59 4.58
N ASP A 23 11.59 1.92 3.50
CA ASP A 23 12.98 1.87 3.05
C ASP A 23 13.43 3.23 2.48
N ARG A 24 14.67 3.29 2.01
CA ARG A 24 15.26 4.52 1.48
C ARG A 24 14.52 5.03 0.24
N GLU A 25 14.22 4.17 -0.72
CA GLU A 25 13.58 4.56 -1.98
C GLU A 25 12.14 5.01 -1.76
N GLU A 26 11.43 4.32 -0.87
CA GLU A 26 10.08 4.67 -0.47
C GLU A 26 10.05 5.98 0.32
N ARG A 27 11.04 6.24 1.19
CA ARG A 27 11.17 7.52 1.89
C ARG A 27 11.43 8.65 0.90
N ASP A 28 12.29 8.43 -0.10
CA ASP A 28 12.55 9.41 -1.16
C ASP A 28 11.27 9.68 -1.98
N ARG A 29 10.50 8.65 -2.30
CA ARG A 29 9.19 8.79 -2.96
C ARG A 29 8.19 9.54 -2.08
N TRP A 30 8.13 9.23 -0.78
CA TRP A 30 7.29 9.91 0.19
C TRP A 30 7.59 11.41 0.25
N GLN A 31 8.88 11.80 0.25
CA GLN A 31 9.30 13.20 0.26
C GLN A 31 8.93 13.97 -1.01
N ARG A 32 8.75 13.30 -2.14
CA ARG A 32 8.40 13.94 -3.44
C ARG A 32 6.93 14.35 -3.54
N PHE A 33 6.05 13.82 -2.69
CA PHE A 33 4.65 14.25 -2.69
C PHE A 33 4.53 15.70 -2.20
N ARG A 34 3.90 16.56 -3.02
CA ARG A 34 3.68 17.97 -2.70
C ARG A 34 2.43 18.23 -1.86
N VAL A 35 1.54 17.23 -1.76
CA VAL A 35 0.25 17.34 -1.08
C VAL A 35 0.23 16.35 0.07
N GLU A 36 -0.15 16.81 1.27
CA GLU A 36 -0.12 16.00 2.49
C GLU A 36 -1.02 14.76 2.42
N ARG A 37 -2.17 14.84 1.75
CA ARG A 37 -3.10 13.72 1.65
C ARG A 37 -2.50 12.50 0.92
N PRO A 38 -2.07 12.59 -0.36
CA PRO A 38 -1.39 11.48 -1.04
C PRO A 38 -0.10 11.04 -0.34
N ARG A 39 0.62 11.98 0.28
CA ARG A 39 1.84 11.70 1.04
C ARG A 39 1.56 10.78 2.24
N ARG A 40 0.52 11.09 3.01
CA ARG A 40 0.04 10.28 4.13
C ARG A 40 -0.47 8.92 3.66
N GLU A 41 -1.36 8.90 2.66
CA GLU A 41 -1.95 7.68 2.11
C GLU A 41 -0.86 6.71 1.65
N PHE A 42 0.15 7.21 0.94
CA PHE A 42 1.31 6.43 0.53
C PHE A 42 2.04 5.82 1.73
N ALA A 43 2.39 6.63 2.75
CA ALA A 43 3.13 6.14 3.91
C ALA A 43 2.37 5.07 4.69
N LEU A 44 1.10 5.34 5.03
CA LEU A 44 0.27 4.41 5.82
C LEU A 44 0.05 3.09 5.07
N CYS A 45 -0.31 3.18 3.79
CA CYS A 45 -0.57 1.99 2.98
C CYS A 45 0.71 1.18 2.72
N ARG A 46 1.84 1.85 2.43
CA ARG A 46 3.12 1.17 2.18
C ARG A 46 3.66 0.52 3.44
N ALA A 47 3.57 1.18 4.60
CA ALA A 47 3.98 0.59 5.88
C ALA A 47 3.14 -0.65 6.23
N ALA A 48 1.82 -0.58 6.04
CA ALA A 48 0.93 -1.71 6.28
C ALA A 48 1.28 -2.90 5.36
N LEU A 49 1.56 -2.64 4.07
CA LEU A 49 2.00 -3.65 3.12
C LEU A 49 3.31 -4.32 3.59
N ARG A 50 4.33 -3.52 3.93
CA ARG A 50 5.64 -4.04 4.36
C ARG A 50 5.53 -4.90 5.61
N ALA A 51 4.84 -4.42 6.64
CA ALA A 51 4.66 -5.16 7.89
C ALA A 51 4.00 -6.52 7.65
N ASN A 52 2.92 -6.55 6.85
CA ASN A 52 2.21 -7.79 6.54
C ASN A 52 3.02 -8.73 5.65
N LEU A 53 3.82 -8.23 4.71
CA LEU A 53 4.68 -9.07 3.89
C LEU A 53 5.83 -9.67 4.71
N CYS A 54 6.46 -8.88 5.58
CA CYS A 54 7.49 -9.37 6.48
C CYS A 54 6.98 -10.51 7.35
N GLU A 55 5.79 -10.36 7.93
CA GLU A 55 5.14 -11.40 8.73
C GLU A 55 4.83 -12.66 7.89
N ARG A 56 4.23 -12.49 6.71
CA ARG A 56 3.78 -13.60 5.85
C ARG A 56 4.93 -14.37 5.21
N ILE A 57 5.99 -13.67 4.80
CA ILE A 57 7.15 -14.26 4.11
C ILE A 57 8.25 -14.62 5.12
N ARG A 58 8.13 -14.19 6.38
CA ARG A 58 9.12 -14.35 7.45
C ARG A 58 10.48 -13.75 7.08
N CYS A 59 10.47 -12.50 6.63
CA CYS A 59 11.68 -11.73 6.35
C CYS A 59 11.77 -10.48 7.23
N MET A 60 12.98 -9.94 7.34
CA MET A 60 13.20 -8.65 7.98
C MET A 60 12.84 -7.51 7.02
N ASN A 61 12.43 -6.37 7.58
CA ASN A 61 12.01 -5.22 6.79
C ASN A 61 13.12 -4.64 5.92
N ASP A 62 14.37 -4.72 6.34
CA ASP A 62 15.56 -4.28 5.59
C ASP A 62 15.92 -5.21 4.42
N GLN A 63 15.43 -6.46 4.43
CA GLN A 63 15.57 -7.41 3.34
C GLN A 63 14.47 -7.27 2.30
N LEU A 64 13.35 -6.62 2.65
CA LEU A 64 12.19 -6.46 1.76
C LEU A 64 12.40 -5.27 0.83
N SER A 65 12.25 -5.50 -0.46
CA SER A 65 12.14 -4.46 -1.49
C SER A 65 11.02 -4.81 -2.47
N PHE A 66 10.70 -3.88 -3.37
CA PHE A 66 9.64 -4.06 -4.36
C PHE A 66 10.17 -3.89 -5.77
N GLY A 67 9.93 -4.91 -6.60
CA GLY A 67 10.13 -4.81 -8.05
C GLY A 67 8.85 -4.41 -8.76
N THR A 68 8.98 -4.06 -10.04
CA THR A 68 7.85 -3.80 -10.94
C THR A 68 7.90 -4.81 -12.07
N GLY A 69 6.85 -5.64 -12.16
CA GLY A 69 6.74 -6.66 -13.20
C GLY A 69 6.10 -6.13 -14.48
N GLU A 70 5.79 -7.06 -15.39
CA GLU A 70 5.04 -6.78 -16.60
C GLU A 70 3.72 -6.05 -16.26
N TYR A 71 3.36 -5.04 -17.06
CA TYR A 71 2.18 -4.18 -16.84
C TYR A 71 2.18 -3.33 -15.56
N GLY A 72 3.33 -3.16 -14.90
CA GLY A 72 3.45 -2.27 -13.74
C GLY A 72 3.00 -2.90 -12.42
N LYS A 73 2.71 -4.20 -12.38
CA LYS A 73 2.28 -4.88 -11.15
C LYS A 73 3.46 -5.03 -10.18
N PRO A 74 3.37 -4.53 -8.94
CA PRO A 74 4.45 -4.68 -7.98
C PRO A 74 4.58 -6.13 -7.51
N PHE A 75 5.81 -6.56 -7.22
CA PHE A 75 6.12 -7.84 -6.60
C PHE A 75 7.14 -7.66 -5.47
N ALA A 76 7.14 -8.57 -4.49
CA ALA A 76 8.05 -8.50 -3.36
C ALA A 76 9.37 -9.21 -3.70
N ILE A 77 10.48 -8.59 -3.31
CA ILE A 77 11.83 -9.15 -3.39
C ILE A 77 12.35 -9.25 -1.96
N VAL A 78 12.88 -10.41 -1.59
CA VAL A 78 13.54 -10.64 -0.30
C VAL A 78 15.02 -10.89 -0.56
N GLY A 79 15.88 -9.94 -0.15
CA GLY A 79 17.28 -9.89 -0.54
C GLY A 79 17.43 -9.70 -2.04
N HIS A 80 17.69 -10.79 -2.76
CA HIS A 80 17.85 -10.80 -4.23
C HIS A 80 16.91 -11.78 -4.93
N VAL A 81 15.92 -12.32 -4.21
CA VAL A 81 15.01 -13.36 -4.72
C VAL A 81 13.59 -12.82 -4.73
N GLN A 82 12.91 -12.96 -5.86
CA GLN A 82 11.49 -12.65 -5.99
C GLN A 82 10.66 -13.63 -5.14
N SER A 83 9.75 -13.10 -4.32
CA SER A 83 8.81 -13.90 -3.55
C SER A 83 7.67 -14.41 -4.43
N ASN A 84 7.23 -15.65 -4.17
CA ASN A 84 6.03 -16.23 -4.79
C ASN A 84 4.72 -15.64 -4.23
N SER A 85 4.79 -14.93 -3.10
CA SER A 85 3.61 -14.32 -2.49
C SER A 85 3.09 -13.17 -3.34
N SER A 86 1.86 -13.31 -3.80
CA SER A 86 1.16 -12.30 -4.57
C SER A 86 0.44 -11.33 -3.65
N PHE A 87 0.46 -10.04 -4.01
CA PHE A 87 -0.35 -9.03 -3.38
C PHE A 87 -0.94 -8.07 -4.40
N ASN A 88 -1.98 -7.35 -3.98
CA ASN A 88 -2.55 -6.23 -4.70
C ASN A 88 -2.95 -5.14 -3.71
N VAL A 89 -2.83 -3.88 -4.12
CA VAL A 89 -3.11 -2.71 -3.30
C VAL A 89 -4.05 -1.80 -4.10
N SER A 90 -5.13 -1.36 -3.47
CA SER A 90 -5.98 -0.28 -3.97
C SER A 90 -6.28 0.68 -2.82
N HIS A 91 -6.52 1.95 -3.12
CA HIS A 91 -6.92 2.94 -2.13
C HIS A 91 -7.82 4.00 -2.77
N SER A 92 -8.81 4.45 -2.00
CA SER A 92 -9.73 5.52 -2.39
C SER A 92 -10.27 6.17 -1.13
N GLY A 93 -10.48 7.49 -1.16
CA GLY A 93 -10.90 8.21 0.04
C GLY A 93 -9.86 8.14 1.16
N MET A 94 -10.31 7.72 2.35
CA MET A 94 -9.47 7.41 3.51
C MET A 94 -9.30 5.89 3.74
N HIS A 95 -9.50 5.08 2.70
CA HIS A 95 -9.48 3.63 2.78
C HIS A 95 -8.41 3.04 1.87
N GLY A 96 -7.56 2.17 2.42
CA GLY A 96 -6.70 1.28 1.67
C GLY A 96 -7.17 -0.16 1.80
N LEU A 97 -7.03 -0.93 0.72
CA LEU A 97 -7.20 -2.38 0.73
C LEU A 97 -5.92 -3.04 0.24
N ILE A 98 -5.49 -4.07 0.95
CA ILE A 98 -4.36 -4.91 0.56
C ILE A 98 -4.82 -6.35 0.56
N ALA A 99 -4.75 -7.00 -0.60
CA ALA A 99 -5.09 -8.40 -0.73
C ALA A 99 -3.80 -9.23 -0.87
N PHE A 100 -3.77 -10.39 -0.21
CA PHE A 100 -2.64 -11.32 -0.18
C PHE A 100 -3.07 -12.72 -0.61
N ALA A 101 -2.23 -13.38 -1.40
CA ALA A 101 -2.35 -14.80 -1.73
C ALA A 101 -0.97 -15.48 -1.72
N PRO A 102 -0.86 -16.76 -1.30
CA PRO A 102 0.40 -17.50 -1.35
C PRO A 102 1.00 -17.61 -2.76
N GLN A 103 0.15 -17.61 -3.79
CA GLN A 103 0.50 -17.66 -5.20
C GLN A 103 -0.69 -17.22 -6.07
N GLY A 104 -0.45 -16.96 -7.36
CA GLY A 104 -1.49 -16.71 -8.36
C GLY A 104 -1.85 -15.23 -8.56
N GLN A 105 -2.79 -14.95 -9.47
CA GLN A 105 -3.25 -13.58 -9.72
C GLN A 105 -4.33 -13.15 -8.73
N LEU A 106 -4.20 -11.91 -8.24
CA LEU A 106 -5.10 -11.30 -7.29
C LEU A 106 -5.27 -9.81 -7.63
N GLY A 107 -6.50 -9.32 -7.48
CA GLY A 107 -6.89 -7.92 -7.59
C GLY A 107 -7.91 -7.58 -6.50
N VAL A 108 -7.77 -6.41 -5.89
CA VAL A 108 -8.73 -5.83 -4.95
C VAL A 108 -8.93 -4.37 -5.32
N ASP A 109 -10.15 -3.88 -5.19
CA ASP A 109 -10.48 -2.50 -5.53
C ASP A 109 -11.38 -1.86 -4.49
N VAL A 110 -11.19 -0.58 -4.25
CA VAL A 110 -12.00 0.23 -3.34
C VAL A 110 -12.25 1.60 -3.98
N GLU A 111 -13.51 2.03 -3.96
CA GLU A 111 -13.92 3.33 -4.51
C GLU A 111 -14.78 4.08 -3.50
N GLU A 112 -14.36 5.30 -3.15
CA GLU A 112 -15.14 6.23 -2.33
C GLU A 112 -16.28 6.83 -3.17
N ARG A 113 -17.52 6.53 -2.79
CA ARG A 113 -18.68 7.14 -3.43
C ARG A 113 -18.84 8.57 -2.96
N VAL A 114 -18.47 9.53 -3.80
CA VAL A 114 -18.84 10.93 -3.60
C VAL A 114 -20.28 11.12 -4.11
N ALA A 115 -21.18 11.57 -3.24
CA ALA A 115 -22.52 11.96 -3.65
C ALA A 115 -22.40 13.07 -4.71
N ARG A 116 -22.94 12.84 -5.91
CA ARG A 116 -23.09 13.91 -6.89
C ARG A 116 -24.13 14.89 -6.33
N PRO A 117 -23.88 16.21 -6.34
CA PRO A 117 -24.96 17.15 -6.04
C PRO A 117 -26.11 16.88 -7.04
N ASN A 118 -27.34 16.78 -6.53
CA ASN A 118 -28.54 16.54 -7.33
C ASN A 118 -28.57 17.49 -8.54
N LEU A 119 -28.69 16.93 -9.75
CA LEU A 119 -29.04 17.65 -10.96
C LEU A 119 -30.57 17.63 -11.14
N ASP A 120 -31.33 17.90 -10.07
CA ASP A 120 -32.77 18.15 -10.16
C ASP A 120 -32.95 19.65 -10.42
N GLY A 121 -32.88 20.04 -11.69
CA GLY A 121 -33.02 21.45 -12.08
C GLY A 121 -32.81 21.75 -13.56
N ILE A 122 -33.20 20.85 -14.47
CA ILE A 122 -33.38 21.17 -15.90
C ILE A 122 -34.88 21.06 -16.21
#